data_AF-A0AAV0JN59-F1
#
_entry.id   AF-A0AAV0JN59-F1
#
_cell.length_a   1.000
_cell.length_b   1.000
_cell.length_c   1.000
_cell.angle_alpha   90.00
_cell.angle_beta   90.00
_cell.angle_gamma   90.00
#
_symmetry.space_group_name_H-M   'P 1'
#
loop_
_entity.id
_entity.type
_entity.pdbx_description
1 polymer ?
#
loop_
_entity_poly.entity_id
_entity_poly.type
_entity_poly.pdbx_seq_one_letter_code
_entity_poly.pdbx_strand_id
1 'polypeptide(L)'
;MFSFLRDSDEIPQNNPKLKAHAVKVFKMTCESAVQLREKGEVVVKETSLKYLGSVHLKNGVVDPHFQVVKEALVTTLKAAIGDEKWSHELEGAWAHAYDQLAAAIQLEIKQEAAAAVAA
;
A
#
# COMPACT_ATOMS: atom_id res chain seq x y z
N MET A 1 -5.66 9.53 3.81
CA MET A 1 -5.73 9.73 5.26
C MET A 1 -6.99 9.08 5.85
N PHE A 2 -6.89 8.45 7.02
CA PHE A 2 -8.05 7.85 7.69
C PHE A 2 -9.02 8.93 8.16
N SER A 3 -10.27 8.89 7.71
CA SER A 3 -11.25 9.95 8.01
C SER A 3 -11.56 10.11 9.51
N PHE A 4 -11.40 9.04 10.30
CA PHE A 4 -11.60 9.07 11.75
C PHE A 4 -10.45 9.72 12.53
N LEU A 5 -9.35 10.11 11.85
CA LEU A 5 -8.25 10.87 12.45
C LEU A 5 -8.32 12.36 12.09
N ARG A 6 -9.35 12.81 11.36
CA ARG A 6 -9.41 14.18 10.82
C ARG A 6 -9.44 15.25 11.91
N ASP A 7 -10.11 14.95 13.02
CA ASP A 7 -10.42 15.91 14.08
C ASP A 7 -9.79 15.51 15.42
N SER A 8 -8.74 14.67 15.40
CA SER A 8 -8.09 14.18 16.61
C SER A 8 -6.60 13.97 16.39
N ASP A 9 -5.80 14.47 17.33
CA ASP A 9 -4.35 14.23 17.39
C ASP A 9 -4.02 12.86 18.03
N GLU A 10 -5.02 12.16 18.56
CA GLU A 10 -4.85 10.85 19.17
C GLU A 10 -5.11 9.73 18.15
N ILE A 11 -4.20 8.76 18.09
CA ILE A 11 -4.40 7.54 17.31
C ILE A 11 -5.20 6.55 18.17
N PRO A 12 -6.43 6.17 17.80
CA PRO A 12 -7.24 5.30 18.63
C PRO A 12 -6.60 3.92 18.79
N GLN A 13 -6.41 3.52 20.04
CA GLN A 13 -5.91 2.19 20.38
C GLN A 13 -6.91 1.12 19.89
N ASN A 14 -6.38 0.01 19.37
CA ASN A 14 -7.18 -1.14 18.92
C ASN A 14 -8.23 -0.86 17.82
N ASN A 15 -8.07 0.20 17.02
CA ASN A 15 -9.03 0.53 15.97
C ASN A 15 -9.14 -0.60 14.91
N PRO A 16 -10.34 -1.19 14.70
CA PRO A 16 -10.51 -2.30 13.76
C PRO A 16 -10.26 -1.90 12.30
N LYS A 17 -10.48 -0.62 11.94
CA LYS A 17 -10.22 -0.11 10.58
C LYS A 17 -8.72 -0.02 10.29
N LEU A 18 -7.91 0.39 11.28
CA LEU A 18 -6.45 0.38 11.18
C LEU A 18 -5.93 -1.05 11.00
N LYS A 19 -6.41 -1.99 11.84
CA LYS A 19 -6.03 -3.41 11.75
C LYS A 19 -6.40 -4.01 10.39
N ALA A 20 -7.62 -3.79 9.92
CA ALA A 20 -8.08 -4.29 8.63
C ALA A 20 -7.27 -3.72 7.46
N HIS A 21 -6.95 -2.42 7.49
CA HIS A 21 -6.11 -1.80 6.46
C HIS A 21 -4.69 -2.37 6.46
N ALA A 22 -4.06 -2.50 7.63
CA ALA A 22 -2.73 -3.09 7.76
C ALA A 22 -2.68 -4.51 7.17
N VAL A 23 -3.63 -5.37 7.54
CA VAL A 23 -3.74 -6.73 6.98
C VAL A 23 -3.87 -6.70 5.45
N LYS A 24 -4.66 -5.77 4.90
CA LYS A 24 -4.83 -5.62 3.46
C LYS A 24 -3.52 -5.25 2.76
N VAL A 25 -2.73 -4.34 3.33
CA VAL A 25 -1.40 -3.96 2.80
C VAL A 25 -0.47 -5.18 2.76
N PHE A 26 -0.36 -5.93 3.86
CA PHE A 26 0.49 -7.13 3.89
C PHE A 26 0.04 -8.18 2.88
N LYS A 27 -1.27 -8.47 2.85
CA LYS A 27 -1.86 -9.48 1.96
C LYS A 27 -1.62 -9.12 0.49
N MET A 28 -1.97 -7.90 0.09
CA MET A 28 -1.84 -7.50 -1.31
C MET A 28 -0.38 -7.37 -1.75
N THR A 29 0.53 -6.98 -0.86
CA THR A 29 1.97 -6.99 -1.16
C THR A 29 2.48 -8.41 -1.39
N CYS A 30 2.07 -9.36 -0.54
CA CYS A 30 2.41 -10.78 -0.71
C CYS A 30 1.84 -11.35 -2.03
N GLU A 31 0.58 -11.07 -2.33
CA GLU A 31 -0.06 -11.44 -3.60
C GLU A 31 0.66 -10.84 -4.81
N SER A 32 1.19 -9.62 -4.68
CA SER A 32 1.97 -8.95 -5.73
C SER A 32 3.32 -9.66 -5.95
N ALA A 33 4.00 -10.08 -4.89
CA ALA A 33 5.22 -10.89 -5.00
C ALA A 33 4.98 -12.22 -5.71
N VAL A 34 3.87 -12.90 -5.39
CA VAL A 34 3.46 -14.14 -6.07
C VAL A 34 3.22 -13.90 -7.57
N GLN A 35 2.49 -12.83 -7.91
CA GLN A 35 2.22 -12.49 -9.30
C GLN A 35 3.48 -12.12 -10.09
N LEU A 36 4.39 -11.34 -9.50
CA LEU A 36 5.67 -11.00 -10.12
C LEU A 36 6.48 -12.26 -10.44
N ARG A 37 6.51 -13.24 -9.52
CA ARG A 37 7.16 -14.53 -9.76
C ARG A 37 6.50 -15.31 -10.90
N GLU A 38 5.17 -15.35 -10.94
CA GLU A 38 4.43 -16.21 -11.87
C GLU A 38 4.23 -15.60 -13.26
N LYS A 39 4.13 -14.28 -13.33
CA LYS A 39 3.69 -13.54 -14.53
C LYS A 39 4.64 -12.43 -14.94
N GLY A 40 5.58 -12.02 -14.09
CA GLY A 40 6.47 -10.90 -14.33
C GLY A 40 5.85 -9.51 -14.13
N GLU A 41 4.58 -9.44 -13.75
CA GLU A 41 3.83 -8.19 -13.56
C GLU A 41 2.79 -8.32 -12.44
N VAL A 42 2.36 -7.18 -11.88
CA VAL A 42 1.28 -7.11 -10.89
C VAL A 42 -0.02 -6.74 -11.59
N VAL A 43 -0.99 -7.67 -11.60
CA VAL A 43 -2.31 -7.48 -12.19
C VAL A 43 -3.37 -7.44 -11.09
N VAL A 44 -3.76 -6.24 -10.70
CA VAL A 44 -4.93 -6.04 -9.84
C VAL A 44 -6.17 -5.96 -10.73
N LYS A 45 -7.22 -6.74 -10.44
CA LYS A 45 -8.49 -6.69 -11.18
C LYS A 45 -8.94 -5.23 -11.35
N GLU A 46 -9.24 -4.82 -12.57
CA GLU A 46 -9.52 -3.42 -12.93
C GLU A 46 -10.56 -2.76 -12.01
N THR A 47 -11.69 -3.43 -11.73
CA THR A 47 -12.73 -2.92 -10.82
C THR A 47 -12.20 -2.65 -9.41
N SER A 48 -11.28 -3.48 -8.94
CA SER A 48 -10.65 -3.32 -7.62
C SER A 48 -9.59 -2.23 -7.65
N LEU A 49 -8.84 -2.10 -8.75
CA LEU A 49 -7.82 -1.06 -8.91
C LEU A 49 -8.47 0.34 -8.95
N LYS A 50 -9.52 0.52 -9.76
CA LYS A 50 -10.36 1.74 -9.80
C LYS A 50 -10.86 2.14 -8.41
N TYR A 51 -11.43 1.18 -7.68
CA TYR A 51 -11.88 1.42 -6.31
C TYR A 51 -10.74 1.84 -5.37
N LEU A 52 -9.57 1.21 -5.48
CA LEU A 52 -8.40 1.57 -4.68
C LEU A 52 -7.93 2.98 -5.01
N GLY A 53 -7.77 3.32 -6.30
CA GLY A 53 -7.42 4.67 -6.74
C GLY A 53 -8.37 5.71 -6.15
N SER A 54 -9.68 5.51 -6.32
CA SER A 54 -10.71 6.44 -5.85
C SER A 54 -10.70 6.67 -4.36
N VAL A 55 -10.60 5.59 -3.57
CA VAL A 55 -10.57 5.72 -2.11
C VAL A 55 -9.28 6.41 -1.65
N HIS A 56 -8.14 6.16 -2.28
CA HIS A 56 -6.89 6.82 -1.91
C HIS A 56 -6.90 8.30 -2.31
N LEU A 57 -7.39 8.63 -3.51
CA LEU A 57 -7.55 10.00 -3.99
C LEU A 57 -8.50 10.80 -3.10
N LYS A 58 -9.72 10.28 -2.84
CA LYS A 58 -10.73 10.92 -1.98
C LYS A 58 -10.21 11.22 -0.58
N ASN A 59 -9.31 10.39 -0.07
CA ASN A 59 -8.73 10.56 1.25
C ASN A 59 -7.43 11.38 1.23
N GLY A 60 -7.04 11.99 0.11
CA GLY A 60 -5.86 12.85 0.02
C GLY A 60 -4.54 12.11 0.20
N VAL A 61 -4.46 10.84 -0.23
CA VAL A 61 -3.19 10.11 -0.24
C VAL A 61 -2.32 10.66 -1.38
N VAL A 62 -1.02 10.81 -1.12
CA VAL A 62 -0.03 11.39 -2.02
C VAL A 62 1.23 10.53 -2.01
N ASP A 63 2.12 10.71 -2.98
CA ASP A 63 3.32 9.88 -3.16
C ASP A 63 4.16 9.70 -1.89
N PRO A 64 4.43 10.74 -1.06
CA PRO A 64 5.14 10.57 0.22
C PRO A 64 4.49 9.57 1.18
N HIS A 65 3.16 9.45 1.20
CA HIS A 65 2.47 8.50 2.08
C HIS A 65 2.77 7.04 1.69
N PHE A 66 2.92 6.73 0.40
CA PHE A 66 3.31 5.39 -0.05
C PHE A 66 4.74 5.06 0.38
N GLN A 67 5.66 6.02 0.31
CA GLN A 67 7.05 5.82 0.74
C GLN A 67 7.15 5.54 2.25
N VAL A 68 6.44 6.32 3.08
CA VAL A 68 6.40 6.09 4.53
C VAL A 68 5.79 4.73 4.87
N VAL A 69 4.75 4.30 4.15
CA VAL A 69 4.14 2.97 4.36
C VAL A 69 5.09 1.85 3.93
N LYS A 70 5.86 2.01 2.85
CA LYS A 70 6.89 1.07 2.43
C LYS A 70 7.95 0.89 3.53
N GLU A 71 8.50 1.99 4.02
CA GLU A 71 9.51 1.98 5.09
C GLU A 71 8.98 1.31 6.36
N ALA A 72 7.76 1.66 6.76
CA ALA A 72 7.09 1.05 7.91
C ALA A 72 6.84 -0.45 7.71
N LEU A 73 6.41 -0.88 6.52
CA LEU A 73 6.19 -2.28 6.18
C LEU A 73 7.47 -3.10 6.32
N VAL A 74 8.55 -2.63 5.68
CA VAL A 74 9.86 -3.30 5.69
C VAL A 74 10.45 -3.34 7.10
N THR A 75 10.38 -2.25 7.84
CA THR A 75 10.84 -2.18 9.23
C THR A 75 10.05 -3.12 10.14
N THR A 76 8.73 -3.20 9.95
CA THR A 76 7.85 -4.13 10.69
C THR A 76 8.21 -5.58 10.39
N LEU A 77 8.47 -5.92 9.13
CA LEU A 77 8.90 -7.25 8.73
C LEU A 77 10.25 -7.61 9.36
N LYS A 78 11.23 -6.70 9.30
CA LYS A 78 12.54 -6.90 9.92
C LYS A 78 12.42 -7.16 11.43
N ALA A 79 11.63 -6.34 12.13
CA ALA A 79 11.39 -6.53 13.56
C ALA A 79 10.71 -7.86 13.89
N ALA A 80 9.77 -8.32 13.05
CA ALA A 80 9.06 -9.58 13.25
C ALA A 80 9.90 -10.83 12.94
N ILE A 81 10.78 -10.74 11.93
CA ILE A 81 11.65 -11.86 11.49
C ILE A 81 12.91 -11.96 12.37
N GLY A 82 13.40 -10.83 12.86
CA GLY A 82 14.64 -10.71 13.63
C GLY A 82 15.88 -10.57 12.75
N ASP A 83 16.91 -9.90 13.28
CA ASP A 83 18.13 -9.56 12.53
C ASP A 83 18.89 -10.79 12.00
N GLU A 84 18.86 -11.91 12.72
CA GLU A 84 19.57 -13.15 12.32
C GLU A 84 19.05 -13.76 11.01
N LYS A 85 17.77 -13.55 10.70
CA LYS A 85 17.11 -14.10 9.51
C LYS A 85 16.79 -13.04 8.46
N TRP A 86 17.10 -11.78 8.74
CA TRP A 86 16.93 -10.69 7.79
C TRP A 86 18.07 -10.65 6.78
N SER A 87 17.75 -10.38 5.53
CA SER A 87 18.74 -10.20 4.46
C SER A 87 18.33 -9.07 3.54
N HIS A 88 19.31 -8.49 2.84
CA HIS A 88 19.05 -7.48 1.81
C HIS A 88 18.18 -8.02 0.67
N GLU A 89 18.27 -9.32 0.39
CA GLU A 89 17.42 -9.98 -0.60
C GLU A 89 15.95 -10.02 -0.15
N LEU A 90 15.70 -10.38 1.12
CA LEU A 90 14.35 -10.40 1.68
C LEU A 90 13.74 -9.00 1.72
N GLU A 91 14.53 -8.01 2.13
CA GLU A 91 14.16 -6.60 2.10
C GLU A 91 13.78 -6.16 0.68
N GLY A 92 14.66 -6.42 -0.29
CA GLY A 92 14.47 -6.06 -1.69
C GLY A 92 13.24 -6.72 -2.30
N ALA A 93 12.97 -7.99 -2.00
CA ALA A 93 11.81 -8.70 -2.50
C ALA A 93 10.49 -8.08 -2.02
N TRP A 94 10.37 -7.77 -0.72
CA TRP A 94 9.18 -7.12 -0.17
C TRP A 94 9.04 -5.67 -0.66
N ALA A 95 10.13 -4.92 -0.69
CA ALA A 95 10.15 -3.55 -1.20
C ALA A 95 9.71 -3.48 -2.66
N HIS A 96 10.23 -4.37 -3.51
CA HIS A 96 9.89 -4.41 -4.93
C HIS A 96 8.43 -4.79 -5.16
N ALA A 97 7.92 -5.81 -4.46
CA ALA A 97 6.51 -6.19 -4.55
C ALA A 97 5.57 -5.05 -4.13
N TYR A 98 5.93 -4.31 -3.06
CA TYR A 98 5.19 -3.13 -2.64
C TYR A 98 5.24 -2.02 -3.69
N ASP A 99 6.41 -1.73 -4.25
CA ASP A 99 6.59 -0.67 -5.25
C ASP A 99 5.71 -0.91 -6.49
N GLN A 100 5.64 -2.15 -6.97
CA GLN A 100 4.81 -2.51 -8.12
C GLN A 100 3.31 -2.34 -7.83
N LEU A 101 2.87 -2.76 -6.64
CA LEU A 101 1.49 -2.53 -6.20
C LEU A 101 1.17 -1.04 -6.05
N ALA A 102 2.07 -0.28 -5.41
CA ALA A 102 1.92 1.16 -5.20
C ALA A 102 1.85 1.89 -6.54
N ALA A 103 2.72 1.56 -7.49
CA ALA A 103 2.74 2.16 -8.82
C ALA A 103 1.41 1.96 -9.55
N ALA A 104 0.81 0.75 -9.49
CA ALA A 104 -0.49 0.49 -10.08
C ALA A 104 -1.60 1.36 -9.46
N ILE A 105 -1.62 1.50 -8.13
CA ILE A 105 -2.61 2.34 -7.43
C ILE A 105 -2.38 3.83 -7.74
N GLN A 106 -1.13 4.29 -7.73
CA GLN A 106 -0.77 5.68 -8.02
C GLN A 106 -1.12 6.08 -9.45
N LEU A 107 -0.99 5.16 -10.42
CA LEU A 107 -1.43 5.38 -11.79
C LEU A 107 -2.94 5.64 -11.83
N GLU A 108 -3.74 4.82 -11.15
CA GLU A 108 -5.19 5.00 -11.08
C GLU A 108 -5.59 6.31 -10.38
N ILE A 109 -4.92 6.67 -9.28
CA ILE A 109 -5.11 7.97 -8.61
C ILE A 109 -4.92 9.13 -9.59
N LYS A 110 -3.86 9.07 -10.42
CA LYS A 110 -3.56 10.11 -11.42
C LYS A 110 -4.61 10.15 -12.52
N GLN A 111 -5.06 8.99 -13.00
CA GLN A 111 -6.11 8.90 -14.03
C GLN A 111 -7.45 9.46 -13.54
N GLU A 112 -7.86 9.11 -12.31
CA GLU A 112 -9.10 9.62 -11.73
C GLU A 112 -9.03 11.13 -11.45
N ALA A 113 -7.90 11.62 -10.94
CA ALA A 113 -7.68 13.05 -10.75
C ALA A 113 -7.77 13.83 -12.08
N ALA A 114 -7.18 13.30 -13.15
CA ALA A 114 -7.26 13.92 -14.48
C ALA A 114 -8.69 13.93 -15.03
N ALA A 115 -9.44 12.83 -14.86
CA ALA A 115 -10.83 12.74 -15.29
C ALA A 115 -11.74 13.74 -14.55
N ALA A 116 -11.50 13.97 -13.26
CA ALA A 116 -12.26 14.93 -12.46
C ALA A 116 -12.02 16.40 -12.86
N VAL A 117 -10.84 16.73 -13.40
CA VAL A 117 -10.51 18.09 -13.89
C VAL A 117 -11.11 18.34 -15.29
N ALA A 118 -11.32 17.29 -16.07
CA ALA A 118 -11.87 17.37 -17.42
C ALA A 118 -13.41 17.41 -17.47
N ALA A 119 -14.09 17.22 -16.34
CA ALA A 119 -15.55 17.22 -16.19
C ALA A 119 -16.07 18.57 -15.69
#